data_AF-A0A8J3F1S4-F1
#
_entry.id   AF-A0A8J3F1S4-F1
#
_cell.length_a   1.000
_cell.length_b   1.000
_cell.length_c   1.000
_cell.angle_alpha   90.00
_cell.angle_beta   90.00
_cell.angle_gamma   90.00
#
_symmetry.space_group_name_H-M   'P 1'
#
loop_
_entity.id
_entity.type
_entity.pdbx_description
1 polymer ?
#
loop_
_entity_poly.entity_id
_entity_poly.type
_entity_poly.pdbx_seq_one_letter_code
_entity_poly.pdbx_strand_id
1 'polypeptide(L)'
;MANLEDEEFDSTTERPWIVLKTTYDVETWIDHQNRHLQRHAGKSKSERCGLSFHLALGGTIYLHTTQEGDVVLDVPEDAAWVAPAIAAATGGAMQQGQRWHLPADVLTQLVLGLSPLIAATDIVTDHDFQIRKF
;
A
#
# COMPACT_ATOMS: atom_id res chain seq x y z
N MET A 1 -22.91 -21.60 25.43
CA MET A 1 -23.15 -20.24 24.90
C MET A 1 -21.80 -19.71 24.47
N ALA A 2 -21.57 -19.63 23.16
CA ALA A 2 -20.38 -19.02 22.60
C ALA A 2 -20.48 -17.52 22.83
N ASN A 3 -19.57 -16.94 23.60
CA ASN A 3 -19.35 -15.50 23.56
C ASN A 3 -18.13 -15.31 22.68
N LEU A 4 -18.42 -15.03 21.42
CA LEU A 4 -17.47 -14.72 20.37
C LEU A 4 -16.50 -13.67 20.88
N GLU A 5 -15.24 -13.92 20.56
CA GLU A 5 -14.12 -13.02 20.72
C GLU A 5 -14.55 -11.60 20.35
N ASP A 6 -14.48 -10.70 21.33
CA ASP A 6 -14.39 -9.26 21.09
C ASP A 6 -13.10 -9.08 20.26
N GLU A 7 -13.22 -9.20 18.93
CA GLU A 7 -12.26 -8.66 17.99
C GLU A 7 -12.31 -7.16 18.20
N GLU A 8 -11.52 -6.69 19.17
CA GLU A 8 -11.15 -5.29 19.35
C GLU A 8 -10.74 -4.79 17.96
N PHE A 9 -11.66 -4.05 17.34
CA PHE A 9 -11.44 -3.31 16.11
C PHE A 9 -10.53 -2.14 16.49
N ASP A 10 -9.26 -2.47 16.73
CA ASP A 10 -8.23 -1.51 17.08
C ASP A 10 -8.07 -0.58 15.88
N SER A 11 -8.52 0.64 16.11
CA SER A 11 -8.44 1.72 15.15
C SER A 11 -6.95 2.10 15.10
N THR A 12 -6.29 1.90 13.96
CA THR A 12 -4.90 2.32 13.67
C THR A 12 -3.79 1.59 14.46
N THR A 13 -3.80 0.26 14.52
CA THR A 13 -2.59 -0.48 14.90
C THR A 13 -1.62 -0.56 13.72
N GLU A 14 -0.59 0.28 13.74
CA GLU A 14 0.56 0.13 12.85
C GLU A 14 1.09 -1.30 12.97
N ARG A 15 0.99 -2.08 11.88
CA ARG A 15 1.39 -3.49 11.90
C ARG A 15 2.86 -3.60 11.49
N PRO A 16 3.71 -4.27 12.30
CA PRO A 16 5.10 -4.50 11.91
C PRO A 16 5.15 -5.29 10.62
N TRP A 17 6.04 -4.87 9.71
CA TRP A 17 6.16 -5.52 8.41
C TRP A 17 6.70 -6.94 8.55
N ILE A 18 6.06 -7.87 7.86
CA ILE A 18 6.55 -9.24 7.72
C ILE A 18 7.30 -9.28 6.40
N VAL A 19 8.59 -9.61 6.42
CA VAL A 19 9.40 -9.67 5.20
C VAL A 19 8.89 -10.80 4.30
N LEU A 20 8.18 -10.41 3.24
CA LEU A 20 7.66 -11.28 2.20
C LEU A 20 8.83 -11.65 1.27
N LYS A 21 8.98 -12.96 0.98
CA LYS A 21 10.12 -13.50 0.22
C LYS A 21 9.73 -14.11 -1.11
N THR A 22 8.47 -14.49 -1.27
CA THR A 22 7.95 -15.10 -2.49
C THR A 22 6.81 -14.29 -3.06
N THR A 23 6.58 -14.39 -4.38
CA THR A 23 5.43 -13.75 -5.02
C THR A 23 4.11 -14.26 -4.46
N TYR A 24 4.04 -15.55 -4.11
CA TYR A 24 2.86 -16.15 -3.48
C TYR A 24 2.51 -15.51 -2.13
N ASP A 25 3.51 -15.26 -1.28
CA ASP A 25 3.31 -14.58 0.00
C ASP A 25 2.79 -13.14 -0.22
N VAL A 26 3.32 -12.47 -1.24
CA VAL A 26 2.90 -11.12 -1.61
C VAL A 26 1.47 -11.10 -2.13
N GLU A 27 1.09 -11.99 -3.03
CA GLU A 27 -0.28 -12.08 -3.54
C GLU A 27 -1.28 -12.39 -2.41
N THR A 28 -0.92 -13.31 -1.51
CA THR A 28 -1.73 -13.61 -0.31
C THR A 28 -1.88 -12.39 0.59
N TRP A 29 -0.79 -11.64 0.79
CA TRP A 29 -0.81 -10.40 1.57
C TRP A 29 -1.68 -9.32 0.90
N ILE A 30 -1.54 -9.11 -0.42
CA ILE A 30 -2.35 -8.16 -1.20
C ILE A 30 -3.84 -8.49 -1.08
N ASP A 31 -4.21 -9.75 -1.30
CA ASP A 31 -5.59 -10.22 -1.19
C ASP A 31 -6.15 -10.01 0.25
N HIS A 32 -5.33 -10.25 1.26
CA HIS A 32 -5.70 -9.96 2.65
C HIS A 32 -5.91 -8.46 2.89
N GLN A 33 -5.00 -7.59 2.43
CA GLN A 33 -5.14 -6.13 2.56
C GLN A 33 -6.34 -5.61 1.78
N ASN A 34 -6.60 -6.12 0.58
CA ASN A 34 -7.77 -5.73 -0.22
C ASN A 34 -9.08 -6.04 0.51
N ARG A 35 -9.20 -7.24 1.11
CA ARG A 35 -10.36 -7.56 1.96
C ARG A 35 -10.45 -6.67 3.18
N HIS A 36 -9.32 -6.36 3.82
CA HIS A 36 -9.30 -5.49 4.98
C HIS A 36 -9.75 -4.08 4.61
N LEU A 37 -9.18 -3.50 3.55
CA LEU A 37 -9.59 -2.21 2.98
C LEU A 37 -11.07 -2.19 2.61
N GLN A 38 -11.61 -3.23 1.97
CA GLN A 38 -13.04 -3.28 1.64
C GLN A 38 -13.97 -3.28 2.86
N ARG A 39 -13.52 -3.80 4.01
CA ARG A 39 -14.28 -3.74 5.27
C ARG A 39 -14.23 -2.35 5.91
N HIS A 40 -13.09 -1.66 5.80
CA HIS A 40 -12.88 -0.33 6.40
C HIS A 40 -13.35 0.83 5.51
N ALA A 41 -13.20 0.69 4.19
CA ALA A 41 -13.75 1.60 3.19
C ALA A 41 -15.27 1.39 3.14
N GLY A 42 -16.01 2.06 4.02
CA GLY A 42 -17.47 2.10 3.93
C GLY A 42 -17.95 2.59 2.56
N LYS A 43 -19.27 2.54 2.30
CA LYS A 43 -19.92 2.75 0.99
C LYS A 43 -19.56 4.03 0.18
N SER A 44 -18.75 4.96 0.69
CA SER A 44 -18.57 6.28 0.10
C SER A 44 -17.12 6.80 0.06
N LYS A 45 -16.09 6.05 0.49
CA LYS A 45 -14.72 6.58 0.61
C LYS A 45 -13.60 5.72 0.00
N SER A 46 -13.93 4.75 -0.85
CA SER A 46 -12.95 3.83 -1.43
C SER A 46 -11.79 4.53 -2.16
N GLU A 47 -12.04 5.69 -2.79
CA GLU A 47 -11.05 6.50 -3.51
C GLU A 47 -10.01 7.20 -2.60
N ARG A 48 -10.27 7.30 -1.29
CA ARG A 48 -9.36 7.88 -0.28
C ARG A 48 -8.74 6.84 0.65
N CYS A 49 -9.14 5.58 0.47
CA CYS A 49 -8.68 4.46 1.27
C CYS A 49 -7.51 3.77 0.58
N GLY A 50 -6.43 3.50 1.31
CA GLY A 50 -5.28 2.80 0.79
C GLY A 50 -4.39 2.30 1.92
N LEU A 51 -3.15 2.00 1.58
CA LEU A 51 -2.13 1.56 2.53
C LEU A 51 -1.09 2.66 2.68
N SER A 52 -0.53 2.78 3.87
CA SER A 52 0.69 3.55 4.12
C SER A 52 1.80 2.61 4.52
N PHE A 53 2.94 2.69 3.84
CA PHE A 53 4.14 1.97 4.20
C PHE A 53 5.13 2.91 4.86
N HIS A 54 5.43 2.64 6.13
CA HIS A 54 6.48 3.30 6.88
C HIS A 54 7.82 2.64 6.54
N LEU A 55 8.77 3.42 6.02
CA LEU A 55 10.08 2.92 5.61
C LEU A 55 11.06 2.91 6.80
N ALA A 56 11.88 1.88 6.89
CA ALA A 56 12.80 1.68 8.02
C ALA A 56 13.87 2.77 8.17
N LEU A 57 14.23 3.44 7.07
CA LEU A 57 15.23 4.52 7.04
C LEU A 57 14.61 5.92 7.10
N GLY A 58 13.29 6.01 7.31
CA GLY A 58 12.54 7.27 7.28
C GLY A 58 11.77 7.46 5.97
N GLY A 59 10.68 8.23 6.06
CA GLY A 59 9.71 8.40 4.99
C GLY A 59 8.53 7.43 5.06
N THR A 60 7.40 7.90 4.54
CA THR A 60 6.18 7.12 4.36
C THR A 60 5.76 7.23 2.91
N ILE A 61 5.44 6.11 2.29
CA ILE A 61 4.81 6.10 0.98
C ILE A 61 3.37 5.62 1.11
N TYR A 62 2.49 6.10 0.24
CA TYR A 62 1.09 5.71 0.24
C TYR A 62 0.79 4.92 -1.03
N LEU A 63 0.09 3.80 -0.89
CA LEU A 63 -0.31 2.93 -1.98
C LEU A 63 -1.82 2.86 -2.05
N HIS A 64 -2.35 3.01 -3.25
CA HIS A 64 -3.75 2.79 -3.56
C HIS A 64 -3.88 1.97 -4.84
N THR A 65 -4.90 1.13 -4.92
CA THR A 65 -5.27 0.40 -6.14
C THR A 65 -6.60 0.91 -6.65
N THR A 66 -6.61 1.42 -7.88
CA THR A 66 -7.83 1.90 -8.54
C THR A 66 -8.80 0.75 -8.83
N GLN A 67 -10.03 1.08 -9.25
CA GLN A 67 -11.04 0.08 -9.63
C GLN A 67 -10.62 -0.77 -10.84
N GLU A 68 -9.74 -0.24 -11.70
CA GLU A 68 -9.19 -0.94 -12.87
C GLU A 68 -8.02 -1.87 -12.49
N GLY A 69 -7.57 -1.82 -11.23
CA GLY A 69 -6.44 -2.59 -10.71
C GLY A 69 -5.10 -1.87 -10.81
N ASP A 70 -5.05 -0.71 -11.46
CA ASP A 70 -3.82 0.09 -11.55
C ASP A 70 -3.39 0.61 -10.18
N VAL A 71 -2.08 0.67 -9.98
CA VAL A 71 -1.45 1.07 -8.72
C VAL A 71 -1.09 2.54 -8.77
N VAL A 72 -1.53 3.27 -7.76
CA VAL A 72 -1.17 4.65 -7.50
C VAL A 72 -0.30 4.69 -6.27
N LEU A 73 0.92 5.17 -6.43
CA LEU A 73 1.87 5.40 -5.34
C LEU A 73 2.05 6.90 -5.14
N ASP A 74 1.90 7.37 -3.91
CA ASP A 74 2.33 8.69 -3.46
C ASP A 74 3.63 8.55 -2.66
N VAL A 75 4.68 9.21 -3.13
CA VAL A 75 6.04 9.22 -2.61
C VAL A 75 6.38 10.67 -2.26
N PRO A 76 6.12 11.11 -1.02
CA PRO A 76 6.45 12.46 -0.58
C PRO A 76 7.98 12.71 -0.62
N GLU A 77 8.39 13.97 -0.54
CA GLU A 77 9.80 14.36 -0.67
C GLU A 77 10.73 13.63 0.32
N ASP A 78 10.26 13.38 1.54
CA ASP A 78 10.98 12.68 2.60
C ASP A 78 11.26 11.20 2.25
N ALA A 79 10.41 10.61 1.41
CA ALA A 79 10.55 9.25 0.90
C ALA A 79 11.14 9.19 -0.52
N ALA A 80 11.54 10.32 -1.13
CA ALA A 80 12.00 10.36 -2.53
C ALA A 80 13.23 9.46 -2.80
N TRP A 81 14.01 9.15 -1.76
CA TRP A 81 15.14 8.23 -1.83
C TRP A 81 14.77 6.80 -2.24
N VAL A 82 13.49 6.41 -2.12
CA VAL A 82 12.98 5.08 -2.49
C VAL A 82 12.66 4.94 -4.00
N ALA A 83 12.59 6.06 -4.73
CA ALA A 83 12.34 6.09 -6.17
C ALA A 83 13.20 5.12 -7.02
N PRO A 84 14.52 4.97 -6.82
CA PRO A 84 15.31 3.96 -7.53
C PRO A 84 14.90 2.52 -7.21
N ALA A 85 14.44 2.23 -5.98
CA ALA A 85 13.93 0.91 -5.63
C ALA A 85 12.57 0.64 -6.30
N ILE A 86 11.69 1.64 -6.36
CA ILE A 86 10.42 1.56 -7.11
C ILE A 86 10.68 1.29 -8.59
N ALA A 87 11.59 2.05 -9.21
CA ALA A 87 11.95 1.88 -10.62
C ALA A 87 12.55 0.48 -10.89
N ALA A 88 13.44 0.02 -10.02
CA ALA A 88 14.04 -1.31 -10.14
C ALA A 88 13.00 -2.44 -10.00
N ALA A 89 12.07 -2.31 -9.05
CA ALA A 89 11.04 -3.31 -8.80
C ALA A 89 9.96 -3.37 -9.90
N THR A 90 9.65 -2.23 -10.51
CA THR A 90 8.60 -2.13 -11.54
C THR A 90 9.13 -2.24 -12.96
N GLY A 91 10.46 -2.18 -13.15
CA GLY A 91 11.10 -2.12 -14.46
C GLY A 91 10.79 -0.82 -15.24
N GLY A 92 10.20 0.17 -14.57
CA GLY A 92 9.78 1.44 -15.16
C GLY A 92 10.87 2.51 -15.19
N ALA A 93 10.64 3.55 -15.98
CA ALA A 93 11.48 4.75 -15.95
C ALA A 93 11.28 5.51 -14.63
N MET A 94 12.38 5.96 -14.01
CA MET A 94 12.34 6.78 -12.80
C MET A 94 11.53 8.06 -13.05
N GLN A 95 10.36 8.15 -12.44
CA GLN A 95 9.54 9.34 -12.52
C GLN A 95 10.07 10.37 -11.53
N GLN A 96 10.37 11.59 -12.00
CA GLN A 96 10.57 12.72 -11.09
C GLN A 96 9.19 13.25 -10.70
N GLY A 97 8.74 12.88 -9.50
CA GLY A 97 7.47 13.35 -8.99
C GLY A 97 7.04 12.62 -7.74
N GLN A 98 6.09 13.25 -7.05
CA GLN A 98 5.48 12.70 -5.86
C GLN A 98 4.53 11.54 -6.19
N ARG A 99 3.97 11.44 -7.40
CA ARG A 99 2.98 10.41 -7.74
C ARG A 99 3.40 9.54 -8.90
N TRP A 100 3.24 8.23 -8.71
CA TRP A 100 3.61 7.19 -9.65
C TRP A 100 2.36 6.40 -9.99
N HIS A 101 1.99 6.41 -11.28
CA HIS A 101 0.93 5.57 -11.81
C HIS A 101 1.58 4.36 -12.47
N LEU A 102 1.24 3.18 -11.97
CA LEU A 102 1.87 1.93 -12.35
C LEU A 102 0.78 0.93 -12.77
N PRO A 103 1.04 0.07 -13.77
CA PRO A 103 0.08 -0.93 -14.19
C PRO A 103 -0.18 -1.96 -13.09
N ALA A 104 -1.37 -2.56 -13.07
CA ALA A 104 -1.75 -3.58 -12.08
C ALA A 104 -0.73 -4.73 -11.93
N ASP A 105 -0.12 -5.15 -13.05
CA ASP A 105 0.80 -6.30 -13.12
C ASP A 105 2.07 -6.13 -12.27
N VAL A 106 2.50 -4.88 -12.02
CA VAL A 106 3.74 -4.63 -11.25
C VAL A 106 3.53 -4.56 -9.75
N LEU A 107 2.29 -4.64 -9.24
CA LEU A 107 2.00 -4.54 -7.81
C LEU A 107 2.76 -5.58 -6.99
N THR A 108 2.74 -6.84 -7.44
CA THR A 108 3.42 -7.94 -6.75
C THR A 108 4.93 -7.72 -6.71
N GLN A 109 5.53 -7.31 -7.83
CA GLN A 109 6.98 -7.05 -7.89
C GLN A 109 7.37 -5.81 -7.08
N LEU A 110 6.54 -4.77 -7.10
CA LEU A 110 6.71 -3.57 -6.30
C LEU A 110 6.76 -3.90 -4.81
N VAL A 111 5.73 -4.60 -4.29
CA VAL A 111 5.67 -4.97 -2.87
C VAL A 111 6.83 -5.89 -2.50
N LEU A 112 7.19 -6.84 -3.38
CA LEU A 112 8.33 -7.72 -3.16
C LEU A 112 9.66 -6.95 -3.09
N GLY A 113 9.88 -6.01 -4.00
CA GLY A 113 11.10 -5.19 -4.08
C GLY A 113 11.22 -4.18 -2.94
N LEU A 114 10.09 -3.66 -2.45
CA LEU A 114 10.06 -2.73 -1.31
C LEU A 114 10.02 -3.44 0.05
N SER A 115 9.63 -4.72 0.11
CA SER A 115 9.57 -5.54 1.32
C SER A 115 10.76 -5.37 2.28
N PRO A 116 12.04 -5.37 1.84
CA PRO A 116 13.17 -5.18 2.77
C PRO A 116 13.32 -3.74 3.31
N LEU A 117 12.64 -2.75 2.71
CA LEU A 117 12.70 -1.34 3.10
C LEU A 117 11.54 -0.93 4.01
N ILE A 118 10.46 -1.72 4.05
CA ILE A 118 9.26 -1.42 4.83
C ILE A 118 9.49 -1.87 6.28
N ALA A 119 9.29 -0.96 7.23
CA ALA A 119 9.29 -1.26 8.65
C ALA A 119 7.89 -1.62 9.16
N ALA A 120 6.87 -0.90 8.68
CA ALA A 120 5.49 -1.14 9.07
C ALA A 120 4.50 -0.75 7.97
N THR A 121 3.29 -1.28 8.08
CA THR A 121 2.17 -0.97 7.18
C THR A 121 0.93 -0.61 7.99
N ASP A 122 0.17 0.36 7.51
CA ASP A 122 -1.10 0.77 8.11
C ASP A 122 -2.15 1.04 7.02
N ILE A 123 -3.44 1.09 7.40
CA ILE A 123 -4.53 1.46 6.50
C ILE A 123 -4.80 2.96 6.65
N VAL A 124 -4.65 3.69 5.55
CA VAL A 124 -5.05 5.09 5.51
C VAL A 124 -6.46 5.20 4.94
N THR A 125 -7.36 5.91 5.64
CA THR A 125 -8.77 6.09 5.22
C THR A 125 -9.09 7.50 4.74
N ASP A 126 -8.16 8.44 4.88
CA ASP A 126 -8.30 9.83 4.44
C ASP A 126 -7.01 10.36 3.80
N HIS A 127 -6.46 9.61 2.83
CA HIS A 127 -5.36 10.13 2.01
C HIS A 127 -5.91 10.61 0.66
N ASP A 128 -5.48 11.79 0.23
CA ASP A 128 -5.88 12.35 -1.05
C ASP A 128 -4.98 11.80 -2.17
N PHE A 129 -5.32 10.63 -2.70
CA PHE A 129 -4.59 10.03 -3.83
C PHE A 129 -4.77 10.79 -5.16
N GLN A 130 -5.55 11.89 -5.17
CA GLN A 130 -5.88 12.70 -6.35
C GLN A 130 -6.29 11.89 -7.58
N ILE A 131 -7.01 10.79 -7.34
CA ILE A 131 -7.62 9.99 -8.38
C ILE A 131 -8.70 10.89 -9.00
N ARG A 132 -8.52 11.26 -10.26
CA ARG A 132 -9.47 12.13 -10.95
C ARG A 132 -10.82 11.42 -11.00
N LYS A 133 -11.85 12.06 -10.43
CA LYS A 133 -13.26 11.72 -10.69
C LYS A 133 -13.49 11.82 -12.19
N PHE A 134 -13.72 10.69 -12.85
CA PHE A 134 -14.26 10.64 -14.21
C PHE A 134 -15.77 10.47 -14.15
#